data_AF-A0A537RRS3-F1
#
_entry.id   AF-A0A537RRS3-F1
#
_cell.length_a   1.000
_cell.length_b   1.000
_cell.length_c   1.000
_cell.angle_alpha   90.00
_cell.angle_beta   90.00
_cell.angle_gamma   90.00
#
_symmetry.space_group_name_H-M   'P 1'
#
loop_
_entity.id
_entity.type
_entity.pdbx_description
1 polymer ?
#
loop_
_entity_poly.entity_id
_entity_poly.type
_entity_poly.pdbx_seq_one_letter_code
_entity_poly.pdbx_strand_id
1 'polypeptide(L)' 'MSKPQPIEYAKASREVRAVFDDIKKSRNVADVNNFWKYLARDPALLKRTWKSLKDVMA' A
#
# COMPACT_ATOMS: atom_id res chain seq x y z
N MET A 1 -6.25 -1.70 -24.84
CA MET A 1 -6.48 -0.99 -23.56
C MET A 1 -5.15 -0.94 -22.80
N SER A 2 -4.72 0.23 -22.33
CA SER A 2 -3.47 0.36 -21.58
C SER A 2 -3.62 -0.23 -20.18
N LYS A 3 -2.67 -1.07 -19.75
CA LYS A 3 -2.63 -1.59 -18.37
C LYS A 3 -2.45 -0.41 -17.40
N PRO A 4 -3.23 -0.35 -16.30
CA PRO A 4 -2.98 0.66 -15.28
C PRO A 4 -1.55 0.52 -14.77
N GLN A 5 -0.93 1.65 -14.43
CA GLN A 5 0.42 1.68 -13.85
C GLN A 5 0.33 1.73 -12.31
N PRO A 6 1.30 1.13 -11.61
CA PRO A 6 1.39 1.20 -10.16
C PRO A 6 1.66 2.64 -9.68
N ILE A 7 1.16 2.98 -8.49
CA ILE A 7 1.49 4.23 -7.82
C ILE A 7 2.79 4.03 -7.02
N GLU A 8 3.85 4.70 -7.47
CA GLU A 8 5.13 4.70 -6.78
C GLU A 8 5.10 5.57 -5.51
N TYR A 9 5.87 5.19 -4.50
CA TYR A 9 5.94 5.90 -3.21
C TYR A 9 6.21 7.40 -3.38
N ALA A 10 7.10 7.78 -4.29
CA ALA A 10 7.42 9.18 -4.58
C ALA A 10 6.22 9.98 -5.13
N LYS A 11 5.28 9.32 -5.80
CA LYS A 11 4.07 9.94 -6.39
C LYS A 11 2.81 9.75 -5.53
N ALA A 12 2.91 8.95 -4.47
CA ALA A 12 1.80 8.67 -3.56
C ALA A 12 1.42 9.89 -2.71
N SER A 13 0.13 10.00 -2.39
CA SER A 13 -0.38 10.96 -1.41
C SER A 13 0.14 10.63 0.00
N ARG A 14 0.01 11.60 0.93
CA ARG A 14 0.48 11.42 2.32
C ARG A 14 -0.17 10.21 3.01
N GLU A 15 -1.45 9.95 2.74
CA GLU A 15 -2.17 8.80 3.30
C GLU A 15 -1.65 7.46 2.77
N VAL A 16 -1.42 7.36 1.47
CA VAL A 16 -0.87 6.15 0.84
C VAL A 16 0.55 5.88 1.35
N ARG A 17 1.39 6.93 1.44
CA ARG A 17 2.75 6.80 1.98
C ARG A 17 2.75 6.27 3.41
N ALA A 18 1.86 6.76 4.26
CA ALA A 18 1.73 6.28 5.63
C ALA A 18 1.40 4.78 5.68
N VAL A 19 0.50 4.30 4.81
CA VAL A 19 0.20 2.86 4.72
C VAL A 19 1.39 2.07 4.17
N PHE A 20 2.08 2.58 3.15
CA PHE A 20 3.29 1.92 2.61
C PHE A 20 4.40 1.80 3.65
N ASP A 21 4.62 2.84 4.45
CA ASP A 21 5.63 2.82 5.50
C ASP A 21 5.25 1.86 6.64
N ASP A 22 3.96 1.75 6.99
CA ASP A 22 3.50 0.76 7.95
C ASP A 22 3.66 -0.67 7.43
N ILE A 23 3.38 -0.92 6.15
CA ILE A 23 3.62 -2.23 5.50
C ILE A 23 5.12 -2.57 5.55
N LYS A 24 5.98 -1.63 5.15
CA LYS A 24 7.44 -1.82 5.17
C LYS A 24 7.95 -2.16 6.56
N LYS A 25 7.50 -1.42 7.58
CA LYS A 25 7.87 -1.65 8.98
C LYS A 25 7.34 -2.98 9.51
N SER A 26 6.05 -3.26 9.29
CA SER A 26 5.39 -4.46 9.84
C SER A 26 5.90 -5.75 9.18
N ARG A 27 6.29 -5.70 7.90
CA ARG A 27 6.82 -6.86 7.17
C ARG A 27 8.34 -6.88 7.04
N ASN A 28 9.03 -5.87 7.58
CA ASN A 28 10.47 -5.65 7.46
C ASN A 28 10.99 -5.79 6.02
N VAL A 29 10.37 -5.04 5.09
CA VAL A 29 10.73 -5.04 3.67
C VAL A 29 11.17 -3.65 3.21
N ALA A 30 12.11 -3.60 2.26
CA ALA A 30 12.63 -2.35 1.72
C ALA A 30 11.60 -1.56 0.89
N ASP A 31 10.70 -2.26 0.19
CA ASP A 31 9.60 -1.64 -0.56
C ASP A 31 8.33 -2.50 -0.54
N VAL A 32 7.21 -1.86 -0.82
CA VAL A 32 5.92 -2.54 -0.99
C VAL A 32 5.84 -3.19 -2.37
N ASN A 33 5.23 -4.36 -2.46
CA ASN A 33 5.03 -5.05 -3.74
C ASN A 33 4.01 -4.32 -4.64
N ASN A 34 3.93 -4.74 -5.91
CA ASN A 34 3.04 -4.12 -6.89
C ASN A 34 1.56 -4.17 -6.48
N PHE A 35 1.11 -5.20 -5.76
CA PHE A 35 -0.28 -5.28 -5.30
C PHE A 35 -0.68 -4.05 -4.48
N TRP A 36 0.13 -3.66 -3.50
CA TRP A 36 -0.12 -2.46 -2.70
C TRP A 36 -0.01 -1.18 -3.54
N LYS A 37 0.95 -1.13 -4.47
CA LYS A 37 1.10 0.01 -5.40
C LYS A 37 -0.09 0.20 -6.34
N TYR A 38 -0.76 -0.88 -6.72
CA TYR A 38 -2.01 -0.81 -7.49
C TYR A 38 -3.20 -0.39 -6.64
N LEU A 39 -3.28 -0.90 -5.42
CA LEU A 39 -4.36 -0.59 -4.48
C LEU A 39 -4.33 0.89 -4.04
N ALA A 40 -3.14 1.51 -4.04
CA ALA A 40 -2.93 2.92 -3.71
C ALA A 40 -3.67 3.94 -4.59
N ARG A 41 -4.27 3.52 -5.71
CA ARG A 41 -5.18 4.38 -6.49
C ARG A 41 -6.46 4.70 -5.71
N ASP A 42 -6.83 3.87 -4.75
CA ASP A 42 -7.90 4.08 -3.77
C ASP A 42 -7.30 4.02 -2.35
N PRO A 43 -6.95 5.18 -1.75
CA PRO A 43 -6.36 5.24 -0.41
C PRO A 43 -7.25 4.64 0.68
N ALA A 44 -8.58 4.77 0.56
CA ALA A 44 -9.52 4.25 1.54
C ALA A 44 -9.54 2.72 1.52
N LEU A 45 -9.57 2.12 0.31
CA LEU A 45 -9.46 0.68 0.13
C LEU A 45 -8.11 0.16 0.60
N LEU A 46 -7.01 0.82 0.23
CA LEU A 46 -5.66 0.46 0.65
C LEU A 46 -5.55 0.36 2.18
N LYS A 47 -6.02 1.39 2.89
CA LYS A 47 -6.01 1.44 4.35
C LYS A 47 -6.87 0.34 4.97
N ARG A 48 -8.08 0.11 4.44
CA ARG A 48 -8.98 -0.92 4.94
C ARG A 48 -8.37 -2.31 4.79
N THR A 49 -7.86 -2.64 3.60
CA THR A 49 -7.24 -3.93 3.32
C THR A 49 -6.02 -4.18 4.20
N TRP A 50 -5.16 -3.17 4.37
CA TRP A 50 -4.00 -3.29 5.24
C TRP A 50 -4.39 -3.52 6.70
N LYS A 51 -5.39 -2.78 7.22
CA LYS A 51 -5.90 -2.97 8.58
C LYS A 51 -6.42 -4.39 8.78
N SER A 52 -7.29 -4.89 7.89
CA SER A 52 -7.81 -6.25 7.97
C SER A 52 -6.72 -7.32 7.91
N LEU A 53 -5.66 -7.11 7.13
CA LEU A 53 -4.53 -8.04 7.12
C LEU A 53 -3.73 -8.00 8.42
N LYS A 54 -3.54 -6.83 9.04
CA LYS A 54 -2.88 -6.75 10.36
C LYS A 54 -3.67 -7.48 11.43
N ASP A 55 -5.00 -7.33 11.42
CA ASP A 55 -5.89 -8.01 12.38
C ASP A 55 -5.79 -9.55 12.26
N VAL A 56 -5.52 -10.09 11.07
CA VAL A 56 -5.33 -11.54 10.84
C VAL A 56 -3.91 -12.01 11.21
N MET A 57 -2.91 -11.13 11.12
CA MET A 57 -1.52 -11.46 11.50
C MET A 57 -1.26 -11.34 13.01
N ALA A 58 -2.18 -10.71 13.76
CA ALA A 58 -2.08 -10.45 15.19
C ALA A 58 -2.37 -11.70 16.05
#